data_AF-A0A1I9XUR4-F1
#
_entry.id   AF-A0A1I9XUR4-F1
#
_cell.length_a   1.000
_cell.length_b   1.000
_cell.length_c   1.000
_cell.angle_alpha   90.00
_cell.angle_beta   90.00
_cell.angle_gamma   90.00
#
_symmetry.space_group_name_H-M   'P 1'
#
loop_
_entity.id
_entity.type
_entity.pdbx_description
1 polymer ?
#
loop_
_entity_poly.entity_id
_entity_poly.type
_entity_poly.pdbx_seq_one_letter_code
_entity_poly.pdbx_strand_id
1 'polypeptide(L)'
;MDFMKFFIETQCDHAFNHFAQEQGKSGMKQLQRMLRQTGRMNHVTEVMSKGKSVDPDTEHIVTIPEEFVYVPKWDEELNKILASSDSQGWGYHVIDNCLFMGAYSKDAFKGGGHAIFNMLFDEVEGSLESPRCRLNDCMTIPLALPVFNLNIPDEHKFDLLFGRKNVCLGLNITNFLDSLKKVGVNVREGTNKETSHLEQKGATPYKWKGKAIFVGNGKNEVCLSDGLFIRILFHGQRPLETVQAILNNLPTEQVD
;
A
#
# COMPACT_ATOMS: atom_id res chain seq x y z
N MET A 1 17.51 11.87 -33.47
CA MET A 1 17.67 11.08 -32.22
C MET A 1 19.08 11.20 -31.61
N ASP A 2 20.01 11.98 -32.19
CA ASP A 2 21.44 11.94 -31.80
C ASP A 2 21.90 13.01 -30.78
N PHE A 3 21.26 14.19 -30.73
CA PHE A 3 21.68 15.27 -29.82
C PHE A 3 21.57 14.88 -28.33
N MET A 4 20.55 14.10 -27.99
CA MET A 4 20.27 13.69 -26.61
C MET A 4 21.35 12.79 -26.02
N LYS A 5 21.75 11.77 -26.78
CA LYS A 5 22.80 10.84 -26.39
C LYS A 5 24.14 11.58 -26.24
N PHE A 6 24.46 12.41 -27.22
CA PHE A 6 25.62 13.29 -27.19
C PHE A 6 25.62 14.21 -25.95
N PHE A 7 24.50 14.87 -25.64
CA PHE A 7 24.44 15.81 -24.51
C PHE A 7 24.57 15.09 -23.16
N ILE A 8 23.93 13.93 -22.99
CA ILE A 8 24.02 13.13 -21.76
C ILE A 8 25.46 12.63 -21.53
N GLU A 9 26.14 12.21 -22.60
CA GLU A 9 27.51 11.69 -22.54
C GLU A 9 28.55 12.80 -22.33
N THR A 10 28.34 13.99 -22.90
CA THR A 10 29.36 15.04 -22.94
C THR A 10 29.13 16.20 -21.97
N GLN A 11 27.89 16.40 -21.51
CA GLN A 11 27.47 17.55 -20.69
C GLN A 11 27.98 18.91 -21.21
N CYS A 12 28.05 19.08 -22.55
CA CYS A 12 28.62 20.26 -23.17
C CYS A 12 27.68 21.48 -23.08
N ASP A 13 28.06 22.49 -22.29
CA ASP A 13 27.31 23.74 -22.14
C ASP A 13 27.10 24.50 -23.45
N HIS A 14 28.07 24.42 -24.37
CA HIS A 14 27.97 25.08 -25.67
C HIS A 14 26.88 24.42 -26.55
N ALA A 15 26.77 23.10 -26.52
CA ALA A 15 25.73 22.37 -27.22
C ALA A 15 24.34 22.65 -26.63
N PHE A 16 24.26 22.76 -25.30
CA PHE A 16 23.04 23.18 -24.59
C PHE A 16 22.56 24.57 -25.00
N ASN A 17 23.48 25.55 -25.01
CA ASN A 17 23.16 26.93 -25.37
C ASN A 17 22.71 27.06 -26.82
N HIS A 18 23.35 26.33 -27.75
CA HIS A 18 22.94 26.29 -29.16
C HIS A 18 21.54 25.70 -29.33
N PHE A 19 21.25 24.58 -28.66
CA PHE A 19 19.94 23.94 -28.70
C PHE A 19 18.84 24.83 -28.08
N ALA A 20 19.15 25.53 -26.99
CA ALA A 20 18.24 26.47 -26.34
C ALA A 20 17.86 27.65 -27.25
N GLN A 21 18.80 28.13 -28.06
CA GLN A 21 18.57 29.20 -29.02
C GLN A 21 17.72 28.75 -30.22
N GLU A 22 17.96 27.55 -30.75
CA GLU A 22 17.23 27.04 -31.92
C GLU A 22 15.80 26.57 -31.59
N GLN A 23 15.60 25.88 -30.47
CA GLN A 23 14.34 25.19 -30.16
C GLN A 23 13.46 25.98 -29.18
N GLY A 24 13.99 27.04 -28.58
CA GLY A 24 13.28 27.91 -27.66
C GLY A 24 12.73 27.18 -26.42
N LYS A 25 11.77 27.82 -25.74
CA LYS A 25 11.26 27.35 -24.42
C LYS A 25 10.59 25.97 -24.47
N SER A 26 9.95 25.59 -25.57
CA SER A 26 9.28 24.29 -25.70
C SER A 26 10.28 23.14 -25.85
N GLY A 27 11.31 23.31 -26.68
CA GLY A 27 12.39 22.33 -26.84
C GLY A 27 13.18 22.12 -25.54
N MET A 28 13.43 23.19 -24.78
CA MET A 28 14.08 23.10 -23.47
C MET A 28 13.25 22.32 -22.45
N LYS A 29 11.92 22.49 -22.44
CA LYS A 29 11.03 21.68 -21.59
C LYS A 29 11.05 20.21 -21.98
N GLN A 30 11.12 19.89 -23.27
CA GLN A 30 11.22 18.51 -23.75
C GLN A 30 12.58 17.88 -23.38
N LEU A 31 13.68 18.62 -23.56
CA LEU A 31 15.03 18.20 -23.15
C LEU A 31 15.07 17.89 -21.65
N GLN A 32 14.55 18.79 -20.81
CA GLN A 32 14.49 18.59 -19.36
C GLN A 32 13.63 17.37 -18.99
N ARG A 33 12.50 17.15 -19.67
CA ARG A 33 11.66 15.97 -19.47
C ARG A 33 12.41 14.68 -19.81
N MET A 34 13.14 14.66 -20.92
CA MET A 34 13.92 13.50 -21.35
C MET A 34 15.11 13.21 -20.42
N LEU A 35 15.77 14.25 -19.91
CA LEU A 35 16.82 14.11 -18.89
C LEU A 35 16.27 13.47 -17.61
N ARG A 36 15.11 13.94 -17.12
CA ARG A 36 14.45 13.31 -15.95
C ARG A 36 14.07 11.86 -16.22
N GLN A 37 13.54 11.55 -17.39
CA GLN A 37 13.21 10.18 -17.78
C GLN A 37 14.44 9.27 -17.82
N THR A 38 15.55 9.76 -18.34
CA THR A 38 16.81 9.01 -18.39
C THR A 38 17.39 8.81 -16.99
N GLY A 39 17.37 9.86 -16.16
CA GLY A 39 17.76 9.78 -14.76
C GLY A 39 16.95 8.72 -13.99
N ARG A 40 15.62 8.69 -14.18
CA ARG A 40 14.74 7.66 -13.58
C ARG A 40 15.09 6.25 -14.05
N MET A 41 15.39 6.07 -15.34
CA MET A 41 15.77 4.77 -15.88
C MET A 41 17.12 4.29 -15.34
N ASN A 42 18.09 5.19 -15.24
CA ASN A 42 19.40 4.91 -14.65
C ASN A 42 19.26 4.56 -13.17
N HIS A 43 18.44 5.30 -12.42
CA HIS A 43 18.10 5.01 -11.04
C HIS A 43 17.54 3.59 -10.89
N VAL A 44 16.51 3.23 -11.67
CA VAL A 44 15.94 1.87 -11.63
C VAL A 44 16.99 0.81 -11.95
N THR A 45 17.81 1.04 -12.97
CA THR A 45 18.89 0.10 -13.35
C THR A 45 19.90 -0.06 -12.22
N GLU A 46 20.26 1.03 -11.55
CA GLU A 46 21.19 1.04 -10.44
C GLU A 46 20.61 0.35 -9.19
N VAL A 47 19.36 0.63 -8.82
CA VAL A 47 18.66 -0.07 -7.73
C VAL A 47 18.64 -1.58 -8.00
N MET A 48 18.27 -2.00 -9.21
CA MET A 48 18.17 -3.42 -9.55
C MET A 48 19.53 -4.14 -9.63
N SER A 49 20.60 -3.44 -10.00
CA SER A 49 21.94 -4.03 -10.15
C SER A 49 22.79 -3.98 -8.89
N LYS A 50 22.68 -2.92 -8.09
CA LYS A 50 23.49 -2.67 -6.89
C LYS A 50 22.72 -2.81 -5.59
N GLY A 51 21.39 -2.96 -5.65
CA GLY A 51 20.53 -2.94 -4.47
C GLY A 51 20.41 -1.56 -3.82
N LYS A 52 20.96 -0.49 -4.41
CA LYS A 52 20.94 0.88 -3.84
C LYS A 52 21.07 1.93 -4.94
N SER A 53 20.29 3.02 -4.86
CA SER A 53 20.47 4.24 -5.67
C SER A 53 19.80 5.44 -5.00
N VAL A 54 20.07 6.65 -5.47
CA VAL A 54 19.41 7.89 -5.03
C VAL A 54 18.29 8.22 -6.02
N ASP A 55 17.05 8.35 -5.54
CA ASP A 55 15.90 8.73 -6.37
C ASP A 55 16.13 10.15 -6.94
N PRO A 56 16.16 10.32 -8.27
CA PRO A 56 16.44 11.61 -8.91
C PRO A 56 15.34 12.66 -8.70
N ASP A 57 14.14 12.27 -8.25
CA ASP A 57 13.05 13.21 -7.98
C ASP A 57 13.00 13.66 -6.50
N THR A 58 13.39 12.80 -5.56
CA THR A 58 13.27 13.05 -4.12
C THR A 58 14.60 13.15 -3.36
N GLU A 59 15.70 12.81 -4.02
CA GLU A 59 17.05 12.70 -3.44
C GLU A 59 17.14 11.67 -2.29
N HIS A 60 16.10 10.85 -2.09
CA HIS A 60 16.11 9.80 -1.09
C HIS A 60 16.92 8.60 -1.56
N ILE A 61 17.63 7.99 -0.62
CA ILE A 61 18.33 6.72 -0.86
C ILE A 61 17.29 5.59 -0.88
N VAL A 62 17.16 4.94 -2.02
CA VAL A 62 16.37 3.72 -2.19
C VAL A 62 17.30 2.53 -2.09
N THR A 63 16.95 1.55 -1.25
CA THR A 63 17.69 0.30 -1.08
C THR A 63 16.75 -0.90 -1.23
N ILE A 64 17.22 -1.96 -1.90
CA ILE A 64 16.60 -3.28 -1.87
C ILE A 64 17.16 -3.98 -0.63
N PRO A 65 16.33 -4.37 0.35
CA PRO A 65 16.78 -5.15 1.48
C PRO A 65 17.44 -6.45 1.01
N GLU A 66 18.60 -6.80 1.58
CA GLU A 66 19.26 -8.08 1.28
C GLU A 66 18.48 -9.28 1.84
N GLU A 67 17.77 -9.08 2.94
CA GLU A 67 16.96 -10.11 3.58
C GLU A 67 15.51 -10.06 3.10
N PHE A 68 15.00 -11.22 2.68
CA PHE A 68 13.59 -11.39 2.38
C PHE A 68 12.79 -11.40 3.68
N VAL A 69 11.99 -10.35 3.89
CA VAL A 69 11.06 -10.26 5.01
C VAL A 69 9.78 -11.01 4.67
N TYR A 70 9.66 -12.24 5.15
CA TYR A 70 8.41 -12.99 5.02
C TYR A 70 7.35 -12.41 5.97
N VAL A 71 6.20 -12.04 5.40
CA VAL A 71 5.00 -11.66 6.17
C VAL A 71 3.93 -12.70 5.87
N PRO A 72 3.42 -13.44 6.88
CA PRO A 72 2.33 -14.38 6.71
C PRO A 72 1.12 -13.74 6.03
N LYS A 73 0.45 -14.55 5.20
CA LYS A 73 -0.72 -14.12 4.43
C LYS A 73 -2.01 -14.77 4.93
N TRP A 74 -3.13 -14.17 4.57
CA TRP A 74 -4.48 -14.69 4.83
C TRP A 74 -5.13 -15.35 3.60
N ASP A 75 -4.34 -15.72 2.60
CA ASP A 75 -4.82 -16.31 1.34
C ASP A 75 -5.63 -17.61 1.57
N GLU A 76 -5.27 -18.40 2.59
CA GLU A 76 -6.00 -19.63 2.93
C GLU A 76 -7.41 -19.33 3.43
N GLU A 77 -7.56 -18.32 4.29
CA GLU A 77 -8.83 -17.84 4.80
C GLU A 77 -9.71 -17.29 3.68
N LEU A 78 -9.12 -16.53 2.75
CA LEU A 78 -9.82 -16.08 1.54
C LEU A 78 -10.36 -17.26 0.73
N ASN A 79 -9.53 -18.26 0.43
CA ASN A 79 -9.96 -19.45 -0.32
C ASN A 79 -11.09 -20.21 0.38
N LYS A 80 -11.01 -20.34 1.72
CA LYS A 80 -12.07 -20.99 2.51
C LYS A 80 -13.40 -20.27 2.38
N ILE A 81 -13.44 -18.94 2.50
CA ILE A 81 -14.70 -18.20 2.38
C ILE A 81 -15.22 -18.14 0.95
N LEU A 82 -14.34 -18.15 -0.06
CA LEU A 82 -14.73 -18.23 -1.46
C LEU A 82 -15.46 -19.55 -1.74
N ALA A 83 -14.89 -20.68 -1.28
CA ALA A 83 -15.52 -21.99 -1.42
C ALA A 83 -16.84 -22.09 -0.62
N SER A 84 -16.89 -21.50 0.58
CA SER A 84 -18.12 -21.36 1.35
C SER A 84 -19.18 -20.60 0.56
N SER A 85 -18.79 -19.50 -0.10
CA SER A 85 -19.75 -18.69 -0.84
C SER A 85 -20.31 -19.44 -2.06
N ASP A 86 -19.55 -20.31 -2.71
CA ASP A 86 -20.06 -21.11 -3.84
C ASP A 86 -21.13 -22.11 -3.40
N SER A 87 -20.86 -22.81 -2.30
CA SER A 87 -21.80 -23.79 -1.75
C SER A 87 -23.05 -23.12 -1.15
N GLN A 88 -22.89 -22.07 -0.34
CA GLN A 88 -23.96 -21.50 0.49
C GLN A 88 -24.55 -20.19 -0.04
N GLY A 89 -23.85 -19.52 -0.96
CA GLY A 89 -24.13 -18.13 -1.36
C GLY A 89 -23.37 -17.08 -0.53
N TRP A 90 -22.80 -17.46 0.61
CA TRP A 90 -22.00 -16.56 1.42
C TRP A 90 -20.88 -17.30 2.17
N GLY A 91 -19.88 -16.55 2.61
CA GLY A 91 -18.81 -17.00 3.48
C GLY A 91 -18.33 -15.83 4.32
N TYR A 92 -17.89 -16.10 5.54
CA TYR A 92 -17.48 -15.06 6.45
C TYR A 92 -16.38 -15.58 7.39
N HIS A 93 -15.39 -14.73 7.67
CA HIS A 93 -14.29 -15.07 8.57
C HIS A 93 -13.71 -13.81 9.22
N VAL A 94 -13.08 -13.98 10.39
CA VAL A 94 -12.38 -12.91 11.10
C VAL A 94 -10.93 -13.34 11.34
N ILE A 95 -9.99 -12.60 10.76
CA ILE A 95 -8.55 -12.82 10.87
C ILE A 95 -8.02 -11.95 12.00
N ASP A 96 -7.23 -12.56 12.89
CA ASP A 96 -6.57 -11.91 14.03
C ASP A 96 -7.50 -11.06 14.90
N ASN A 97 -8.78 -11.48 14.98
CA ASN A 97 -9.88 -10.82 15.68
C ASN A 97 -10.13 -9.35 15.26
N CYS A 98 -9.58 -8.90 14.13
CA CYS A 98 -9.67 -7.49 13.73
C CYS A 98 -9.91 -7.27 12.24
N LEU A 99 -9.56 -8.22 11.36
CA LEU A 99 -9.83 -8.14 9.93
C LEU A 99 -11.02 -9.03 9.58
N PHE A 100 -12.14 -8.40 9.34
CA PHE A 100 -13.40 -8.99 8.95
C PHE A 100 -13.45 -9.19 7.43
N MET A 101 -13.87 -10.37 7.00
CA MET A 101 -13.92 -10.73 5.59
C MET A 101 -15.25 -11.42 5.29
N GLY A 102 -15.99 -10.91 4.31
CA GLY A 102 -17.24 -11.48 3.82
C GLY A 102 -17.18 -11.73 2.32
N ALA A 103 -17.52 -12.95 1.89
CA ALA A 103 -17.69 -13.32 0.49
C ALA A 103 -19.16 -13.57 0.19
N TYR A 104 -19.66 -13.03 -0.90
CA TYR A 104 -21.06 -13.13 -1.30
C TYR A 104 -21.16 -13.51 -2.78
N SER A 105 -21.88 -14.60 -3.06
CA SER A 105 -22.17 -15.10 -4.41
C SER A 105 -23.64 -15.52 -4.51
N LYS A 106 -24.10 -15.82 -5.72
CA LYS A 106 -25.51 -16.11 -6.08
C LYS A 106 -26.42 -14.88 -6.08
N ASP A 107 -27.50 -14.97 -6.86
CA ASP A 107 -28.32 -13.81 -7.26
C ASP A 107 -28.97 -13.07 -6.09
N ALA A 108 -29.27 -13.76 -4.99
CA ALA A 108 -29.80 -13.16 -3.77
C ALA A 108 -28.85 -12.13 -3.12
N PHE A 109 -27.54 -12.22 -3.36
CA PHE A 109 -26.53 -11.37 -2.74
C PHE A 109 -25.69 -10.55 -3.74
N LYS A 110 -25.83 -10.77 -5.05
CA LYS A 110 -25.02 -10.09 -6.09
C LYS A 110 -25.11 -8.56 -6.05
N GLY A 111 -26.27 -8.01 -5.71
CA GLY A 111 -26.47 -6.55 -5.59
C GLY A 111 -26.39 -6.00 -4.16
N GLY A 112 -26.55 -6.86 -3.15
CA GLY A 112 -26.74 -6.44 -1.75
C GLY A 112 -25.68 -6.90 -0.76
N GLY A 113 -24.78 -7.82 -1.15
CA GLY A 113 -23.78 -8.40 -0.23
C GLY A 113 -22.88 -7.35 0.42
N HIS A 114 -22.47 -6.33 -0.32
CA HIS A 114 -21.71 -5.21 0.23
C HIS A 114 -22.52 -4.37 1.23
N ALA A 115 -23.81 -4.16 0.98
CA ALA A 115 -24.68 -3.44 1.91
C ALA A 115 -24.89 -4.24 3.20
N ILE A 116 -25.09 -5.56 3.10
CA ILE A 116 -25.19 -6.47 4.24
C ILE A 116 -23.90 -6.46 5.05
N PHE A 117 -22.75 -6.56 4.40
CA PHE A 117 -21.46 -6.49 5.07
C PHE A 117 -21.30 -5.17 5.83
N ASN A 118 -21.55 -4.03 5.17
CA ASN A 118 -21.42 -2.73 5.82
C ASN A 118 -22.38 -2.56 7.00
N MET A 119 -23.62 -3.03 6.87
CA MET A 119 -24.60 -2.99 7.96
C MET A 119 -24.11 -3.79 9.17
N LEU A 120 -23.71 -5.05 8.95
CA LEU A 120 -23.17 -5.89 10.03
C LEU A 120 -21.90 -5.28 10.64
N PHE A 121 -21.02 -4.77 9.79
CA PHE A 121 -19.77 -4.18 10.22
C PHE A 121 -19.99 -2.93 11.07
N ASP A 122 -20.90 -2.03 10.65
CA ASP A 122 -21.21 -0.80 11.40
C ASP A 122 -21.98 -1.07 12.71
N GLU A 123 -22.84 -2.10 12.75
CA GLU A 123 -23.65 -2.40 13.94
C GLU A 123 -22.91 -3.19 15.02
N VAL A 124 -22.04 -4.12 14.62
CA VAL A 124 -21.53 -5.16 15.54
C VAL A 124 -20.02 -5.24 15.58
N GLU A 125 -19.33 -4.85 14.50
CA GLU A 125 -17.94 -5.28 14.30
C GLU A 125 -16.96 -4.13 14.19
N GLY A 126 -17.38 -2.90 13.90
CA GLY A 126 -16.51 -1.82 13.48
C GLY A 126 -17.14 -0.45 13.70
N SER A 127 -16.52 0.58 13.14
CA SER A 127 -16.96 1.97 13.24
C SER A 127 -16.86 2.66 11.89
N LEU A 128 -17.51 3.82 11.73
CA LEU A 128 -17.45 4.58 10.49
C LEU A 128 -16.02 4.91 10.01
N GLU A 129 -15.07 5.14 10.93
CA GLU A 129 -13.68 5.50 10.61
C GLU A 129 -12.79 4.26 10.33
N SER A 130 -13.30 3.04 10.52
CA SER A 130 -12.54 1.81 10.27
C SER A 130 -12.35 1.58 8.76
N PRO A 131 -11.14 1.25 8.28
CA PRO A 131 -10.88 0.97 6.88
C PRO A 131 -11.74 -0.20 6.39
N ARG A 132 -12.41 0.00 5.25
CA ARG A 132 -13.21 -1.03 4.58
C ARG A 132 -13.12 -0.87 3.07
N CYS A 133 -13.18 -1.98 2.36
CA CYS A 133 -13.16 -1.99 0.90
C CYS A 133 -13.85 -3.25 0.37
N ARG A 134 -14.13 -3.25 -0.92
CA ARG A 134 -14.29 -4.48 -1.68
C ARG A 134 -12.93 -4.88 -2.22
N LEU A 135 -12.66 -6.17 -2.26
CA LEU A 135 -11.39 -6.67 -2.79
C LEU A 135 -11.16 -6.22 -4.24
N ASN A 136 -12.22 -6.10 -5.04
CA ASN A 136 -12.16 -5.61 -6.42
C ASN A 136 -11.83 -4.10 -6.54
N ASP A 137 -11.90 -3.33 -5.45
CA ASP A 137 -11.46 -1.93 -5.45
C ASP A 137 -9.93 -1.81 -5.69
N CYS A 138 -9.18 -2.92 -5.58
CA CYS A 138 -7.76 -2.96 -5.95
C CYS A 138 -7.49 -2.53 -7.40
N MET A 139 -8.49 -2.59 -8.28
CA MET A 139 -8.37 -2.20 -9.68
C MET A 139 -8.28 -0.68 -9.88
N THR A 140 -8.71 0.11 -8.88
CA THR A 140 -8.71 1.58 -8.95
C THR A 140 -7.80 2.23 -7.91
N ILE A 141 -7.33 1.47 -6.91
CA ILE A 141 -6.45 1.96 -5.85
C ILE A 141 -4.98 1.78 -6.28
N PRO A 142 -4.20 2.88 -6.37
CA PRO A 142 -2.77 2.79 -6.65
C PRO A 142 -2.05 1.92 -5.62
N LEU A 143 -1.08 1.11 -6.06
CA LEU A 143 -0.28 0.20 -5.22
C LEU A 143 -1.05 -0.97 -4.60
N ALA A 144 -2.37 -1.07 -4.78
CA ALA A 144 -3.10 -2.27 -4.42
C ALA A 144 -2.69 -3.44 -5.33
N LEU A 145 -2.53 -4.62 -4.75
CA LEU A 145 -2.22 -5.82 -5.50
C LEU A 145 -3.45 -6.23 -6.33
N PRO A 146 -3.35 -6.35 -7.67
CA PRO A 146 -4.51 -6.70 -8.50
C PRO A 146 -5.04 -8.10 -8.19
N VAL A 147 -6.34 -8.33 -8.46
CA VAL A 147 -7.00 -9.64 -8.27
C VAL A 147 -6.22 -10.80 -8.90
N PHE A 148 -5.57 -10.57 -10.04
CA PHE A 148 -4.82 -11.60 -10.76
C PHE A 148 -3.59 -12.12 -10.02
N ASN A 149 -3.03 -11.31 -9.12
CA ASN A 149 -1.87 -11.64 -8.31
C ASN A 149 -2.23 -12.30 -6.97
N LEU A 150 -3.52 -12.44 -6.66
CA LEU A 150 -3.99 -13.14 -5.48
C LEU A 150 -3.78 -14.65 -5.63
N ASN A 151 -3.46 -15.31 -4.53
CA ASN A 151 -3.27 -16.75 -4.47
C ASN A 151 -4.62 -17.48 -4.31
N ILE A 152 -5.47 -17.37 -5.33
CA ILE A 152 -6.80 -17.99 -5.42
C ILE A 152 -6.98 -18.68 -6.78
N PRO A 153 -7.92 -19.63 -6.92
CA PRO A 153 -8.27 -20.23 -8.20
C PRO A 153 -8.64 -19.19 -9.26
N ASP A 154 -8.26 -19.45 -10.51
CA ASP A 154 -8.51 -18.53 -11.63
C ASP A 154 -10.00 -18.25 -11.86
N GLU A 155 -10.86 -19.23 -11.62
CA GLU A 155 -12.31 -19.05 -11.67
C GLU A 155 -12.77 -17.94 -10.71
N HIS A 156 -12.28 -17.95 -9.48
CA HIS A 156 -12.60 -16.91 -8.50
C HIS A 156 -11.99 -15.56 -8.85
N LYS A 157 -10.81 -15.52 -9.50
CA LYS A 157 -10.26 -14.25 -10.02
C LYS A 157 -11.22 -13.60 -11.00
N PHE A 158 -11.73 -14.37 -11.96
CA PHE A 158 -12.72 -13.87 -12.92
C PHE A 158 -14.05 -13.52 -12.25
N ASP A 159 -14.49 -14.30 -11.26
CA ASP A 159 -15.72 -13.99 -10.52
C ASP A 159 -15.66 -12.65 -9.79
N LEU A 160 -14.53 -12.37 -9.14
CA LEU A 160 -14.28 -11.10 -8.48
C LEU A 160 -14.20 -9.96 -9.48
N LEU A 161 -13.44 -10.14 -10.56
CA LEU A 161 -13.23 -9.12 -11.58
C LEU A 161 -14.55 -8.70 -12.25
N PHE A 162 -15.39 -9.67 -12.62
CA PHE A 162 -16.67 -9.44 -13.29
C PHE A 162 -17.82 -9.16 -12.31
N GLY A 163 -17.55 -9.07 -11.01
CA GLY A 163 -18.57 -8.82 -9.98
C GLY A 163 -19.59 -9.94 -9.83
N ARG A 164 -19.29 -11.16 -10.30
CA ARG A 164 -20.12 -12.35 -10.07
C ARG A 164 -20.04 -12.82 -8.62
N LYS A 165 -18.93 -12.50 -7.95
CA LYS A 165 -18.69 -12.68 -6.51
C LYS A 165 -18.17 -11.37 -5.93
N ASN A 166 -18.67 -10.98 -4.76
CA ASN A 166 -18.20 -9.81 -4.03
C ASN A 166 -17.48 -10.25 -2.76
N VAL A 167 -16.24 -9.79 -2.56
CA VAL A 167 -15.53 -9.94 -1.29
C VAL A 167 -15.37 -8.57 -0.66
N CYS A 168 -15.84 -8.42 0.57
CA CYS A 168 -15.73 -7.22 1.38
C CYS A 168 -14.75 -7.47 2.52
N LEU A 169 -13.95 -6.47 2.82
CA LEU A 169 -12.97 -6.46 3.89
C LEU A 169 -13.23 -5.25 4.79
N GLY A 170 -13.07 -5.44 6.10
CA GLY A 170 -13.19 -4.39 7.10
C GLY A 170 -12.19 -4.61 8.22
N LEU A 171 -11.35 -3.63 8.50
CA LEU A 171 -10.40 -3.68 9.61
C LEU A 171 -10.99 -2.91 10.80
N ASN A 172 -11.45 -3.62 11.83
CA ASN A 172 -11.82 -2.99 13.09
C ASN A 172 -10.56 -2.44 13.76
N ILE A 173 -10.44 -1.11 13.77
CA ILE A 173 -9.28 -0.43 14.33
C ILE A 173 -9.17 -0.59 15.84
N THR A 174 -10.28 -0.61 16.57
CA THR A 174 -10.24 -0.82 18.03
C THR A 174 -9.64 -2.20 18.34
N ASN A 175 -10.18 -3.25 17.73
CA ASN A 175 -9.68 -4.61 17.93
C ASN A 175 -8.24 -4.75 17.41
N PHE A 176 -7.91 -4.12 16.29
CA PHE A 176 -6.56 -4.15 15.73
C PHE A 176 -5.54 -3.54 16.69
N LEU A 177 -5.80 -2.33 17.21
CA LEU A 177 -4.91 -1.66 18.15
C LEU A 177 -4.80 -2.44 19.48
N ASP A 178 -5.89 -3.05 19.94
CA ASP A 178 -5.86 -3.87 21.16
C ASP A 178 -5.12 -5.19 20.95
N SER A 179 -5.25 -5.82 19.77
CA SER A 179 -4.46 -7.00 19.40
C SER A 179 -2.96 -6.67 19.30
N LEU A 180 -2.60 -5.49 18.78
CA LEU A 180 -1.21 -5.02 18.76
C LEU A 180 -0.63 -4.87 20.17
N LYS A 181 -1.37 -4.25 21.09
CA LYS A 181 -0.94 -4.13 22.50
C LYS A 181 -0.71 -5.50 23.15
N LYS A 182 -1.59 -6.47 22.88
CA LYS A 182 -1.48 -7.84 23.42
C LYS A 182 -0.21 -8.56 22.97
N VAL A 183 0.30 -8.26 21.77
CA VAL A 183 1.56 -8.81 21.25
C VAL A 183 2.78 -7.93 21.56
N GLY A 184 2.65 -6.98 22.49
CA GLY A 184 3.75 -6.15 22.98
C GLY A 184 4.11 -4.95 22.11
N VAL A 185 3.26 -4.57 21.15
CA VAL A 185 3.44 -3.33 20.37
C VAL A 185 2.89 -2.16 21.19
N ASN A 186 3.73 -1.15 21.41
CA ASN A 186 3.32 0.11 22.03
C ASN A 186 2.42 0.87 21.05
N VAL A 187 1.24 1.28 21.51
CA VAL A 187 0.29 2.08 20.72
C VAL A 187 0.03 3.38 21.46
N ARG A 188 0.23 4.52 20.78
CA ARG A 188 -0.05 5.85 21.34
C ARG A 188 -0.74 6.76 20.34
N GLU A 189 -1.42 7.76 20.87
CA GLU A 189 -1.94 8.87 20.08
C GLU A 189 -0.82 9.90 19.85
N GLY A 190 -0.78 10.45 18.64
CA GLY A 190 0.10 11.56 18.28
C GLY A 190 -0.39 12.89 18.83
N THR A 191 0.55 13.80 19.05
CA THR A 191 0.23 15.20 19.31
C THR A 191 -0.19 15.93 18.03
N ASN A 192 -0.89 17.05 18.18
CA ASN A 192 -1.23 17.91 17.03
C ASN A 192 0.01 18.37 16.28
N LYS A 193 1.11 18.66 17.01
CA LYS A 193 2.37 19.11 16.41
C LYS A 193 3.03 18.02 15.56
N GLU A 194 3.09 16.78 16.06
CA GLU A 194 3.62 15.63 15.30
C GLU A 194 2.77 15.36 14.05
N THR A 195 1.44 15.41 14.19
CA THR A 195 0.50 15.19 13.08
C THR A 195 0.69 16.24 11.98
N SER A 196 0.69 17.52 12.34
CA SER A 196 0.90 18.61 11.37
C SER A 196 2.28 18.56 10.72
N HIS A 197 3.31 18.13 11.44
CA HIS A 197 4.66 17.97 10.87
C HIS A 197 4.71 16.86 9.80
N LEU A 198 4.02 15.74 10.05
CA LEU A 198 3.90 14.66 9.06
C LEU A 198 3.14 15.13 7.81
N GLU A 199 2.02 15.83 7.99
CA GLU A 199 1.22 16.35 6.88
C GLU A 199 1.99 17.38 6.04
N GLN A 200 2.78 18.25 6.68
CA GLN A 200 3.65 19.21 5.97
C GLN A 200 4.73 18.52 5.13
N LYS A 201 5.19 17.34 5.55
CA LYS A 201 6.10 16.48 4.78
C LYS A 201 5.39 15.67 3.70
N GLY A 202 4.08 15.86 3.50
CA GLY A 202 3.29 15.18 2.48
C GLY A 202 2.82 13.78 2.88
N ALA A 203 2.98 13.37 4.14
CA ALA A 203 2.45 12.10 4.63
C ALA A 203 0.94 12.22 4.92
N THR A 204 0.21 11.12 4.75
CA THR A 204 -1.20 10.99 5.11
C THR A 204 -1.34 10.09 6.34
N PRO A 205 -1.19 10.64 7.57
CA PRO A 205 -1.34 9.85 8.78
C PRO A 205 -2.80 9.41 8.94
N TYR A 206 -2.99 8.12 9.26
CA TYR A 206 -4.31 7.62 9.61
C TYR A 206 -4.76 8.22 10.93
N LYS A 207 -5.97 8.80 10.94
CA LYS A 207 -6.56 9.42 12.12
C LYS A 207 -7.69 8.56 12.66
N TRP A 208 -7.58 8.20 13.93
CA TRP A 208 -8.62 7.54 14.71
C TRP A 208 -9.13 8.51 15.76
N LYS A 209 -10.44 8.79 15.79
CA LYS A 209 -11.07 9.79 16.65
C LYS A 209 -10.37 11.16 16.55
N GLY A 210 -9.98 11.53 15.33
CA GLY A 210 -9.30 12.78 15.01
C GLY A 210 -7.81 12.85 15.35
N LYS A 211 -7.20 11.78 15.87
CA LYS A 211 -5.77 11.76 16.24
C LYS A 211 -4.97 10.75 15.43
N ALA A 212 -3.75 11.13 15.02
CA ALA A 212 -2.82 10.20 14.40
C ALA A 212 -2.45 9.09 15.39
N ILE A 213 -2.30 7.86 14.89
CA ILE A 213 -1.93 6.72 15.72
C ILE A 213 -0.51 6.29 15.40
N PHE A 214 0.31 6.16 16.45
CA PHE A 214 1.68 5.68 16.38
C PHE A 214 1.78 4.29 17.01
N VAL A 215 2.58 3.44 16.37
CA VAL A 215 2.88 2.07 16.83
C VAL A 215 4.39 1.90 16.92
N GLY A 216 4.88 1.20 17.95
CA GLY A 216 6.32 1.02 18.16
C GLY A 216 6.69 -0.25 18.92
N ASN A 217 7.95 -0.69 18.76
CA ASN A 217 8.52 -1.86 19.44
C ASN A 217 9.59 -1.48 20.48
N GLY A 218 9.62 -0.21 20.90
CA GLY A 218 10.61 0.35 21.84
C GLY A 218 11.93 0.78 21.19
N LYS A 219 12.26 0.25 20.01
CA LYS A 219 13.42 0.70 19.21
C LYS A 219 12.98 1.63 18.08
N ASN A 220 11.94 1.22 17.37
CA ASN A 220 11.39 1.93 16.23
C ASN A 220 9.94 2.30 16.50
N GLU A 221 9.49 3.39 15.90
CA GLU A 221 8.12 3.87 15.95
C GLU A 221 7.70 4.41 14.58
N VAL A 222 6.46 4.11 14.18
CA VAL A 222 5.87 4.63 12.93
C VAL A 222 4.46 5.12 13.17
N CYS A 223 4.07 6.14 12.41
CA CYS A 223 2.67 6.53 12.29
C CYS A 223 1.95 5.54 11.36
N LEU A 224 0.75 5.09 11.76
CA LEU A 224 -0.14 4.35 10.88
C LEU A 224 -0.52 5.24 9.68
N SER A 225 -0.56 4.65 8.48
CA SER A 225 -0.85 5.33 7.23
C SER A 225 -1.47 4.38 6.22
N ASP A 226 -1.95 4.91 5.10
CA ASP A 226 -2.65 4.14 4.05
C ASP A 226 -1.82 2.98 3.49
N GLY A 227 -0.49 3.13 3.43
CA GLY A 227 0.40 2.08 2.92
C GLY A 227 0.32 0.78 3.73
N LEU A 228 0.09 0.88 5.04
CA LEU A 228 -0.10 -0.28 5.90
C LEU A 228 -1.46 -0.95 5.62
N PHE A 229 -2.52 -0.17 5.46
CA PHE A 229 -3.84 -0.73 5.15
C PHE A 229 -3.89 -1.35 3.76
N ILE A 230 -3.20 -0.79 2.77
CA ILE A 230 -3.09 -1.38 1.44
C ILE A 230 -2.44 -2.77 1.51
N ARG A 231 -1.40 -2.92 2.33
CA ARG A 231 -0.75 -4.22 2.55
C ARG A 231 -1.67 -5.24 3.19
N ILE A 232 -2.40 -4.83 4.23
CA ILE A 232 -3.34 -5.69 4.95
C ILE A 232 -4.52 -6.08 4.05
N LEU A 233 -5.15 -5.10 3.39
CA LEU A 233 -6.41 -5.30 2.66
C LEU A 233 -6.21 -5.88 1.26
N PHE A 234 -5.12 -5.52 0.55
CA PHE A 234 -4.95 -5.92 -0.84
C PHE A 234 -3.77 -6.87 -1.07
N HIS A 235 -2.69 -6.78 -0.28
CA HIS A 235 -1.52 -7.65 -0.48
C HIS A 235 -1.65 -9.01 0.22
N GLY A 236 -2.77 -9.25 0.90
CA GLY A 236 -3.01 -10.51 1.59
C GLY A 236 -2.30 -10.61 2.94
N GLN A 237 -1.66 -9.55 3.44
CA GLN A 237 -0.79 -9.66 4.62
C GLN A 237 -1.59 -9.67 5.93
N ARG A 238 -1.19 -10.51 6.88
CA ARG A 238 -1.84 -10.58 8.19
C ARG A 238 -1.62 -9.28 9.00
N PRO A 239 -2.65 -8.71 9.64
CA PRO A 239 -2.58 -7.40 10.28
C PRO A 239 -1.42 -7.22 11.27
N LEU A 240 -1.25 -8.15 12.21
CA LEU A 240 -0.30 -7.98 13.31
C LEU A 240 1.14 -8.16 12.83
N GLU A 241 1.37 -9.18 12.01
CA GLU A 241 2.67 -9.49 11.45
C GLU A 241 3.13 -8.42 10.48
N THR A 242 2.21 -7.74 9.78
CA THR A 242 2.55 -6.58 8.92
C THR A 242 3.16 -5.45 9.74
N VAL A 243 2.56 -5.11 10.90
CA VAL A 243 3.10 -4.08 11.79
C VAL A 243 4.45 -4.49 12.35
N GLN A 244 4.58 -5.71 12.84
CA GLN A 244 5.83 -6.22 13.40
C GLN A 244 6.94 -6.24 12.34
N ALA A 245 6.64 -6.68 11.12
CA ALA A 245 7.59 -6.68 10.02
C ALA A 245 8.06 -5.26 9.67
N ILE A 246 7.15 -4.27 9.62
CA ILE A 246 7.54 -2.87 9.40
C ILE A 246 8.45 -2.40 10.54
N LEU A 247 8.03 -2.58 11.79
CA LEU A 247 8.79 -2.10 12.96
C LEU A 247 10.17 -2.73 13.08
N ASN A 248 10.33 -4.00 12.70
CA ASN A 248 11.59 -4.71 12.83
C ASN A 248 12.58 -4.41 11.70
N ASN A 249 12.10 -3.86 10.57
CA ASN A 249 12.91 -3.61 9.37
C ASN A 249 13.09 -2.12 9.05
N LEU A 250 12.69 -1.23 9.96
CA LEU A 250 13.05 0.17 9.81
C LEU A 250 14.55 0.33 10.05
N PRO A 251 15.25 1.14 9.20
CA PRO A 251 16.61 1.51 9.47
C PRO A 251 16.64 2.17 10.85
N THR A 252 17.44 1.63 11.76
CA THR A 252 17.73 2.35 13.00
C THR A 252 18.50 3.58 12.57
N GLU A 253 17.98 4.79 12.82
CA GLU A 253 18.76 6.00 12.62
C GLU A 253 20.05 5.84 13.45
N GLN A 254 21.19 5.64 12.78
CA GLN A 254 22.48 5.83 13.40
C GLN A 254 22.57 7.33 13.68
N VAL A 255 22.28 7.68 14.93
CA VAL A 255 22.62 8.97 15.49
C VAL A 255 24.14 8.95 15.69
N ASP A 256 24.87 9.39 14.66
CA ASP A 256 26.25 9.86 14.77
C ASP A 256 26.26 11.40 14.70
#